data_AF-A0A846G332-F1
#
_entry.id   AF-A0A846G332-F1
#
_cell.length_a   1.000
_cell.length_b   1.000
_cell.length_c   1.000
_cell.angle_alpha   90.00
_cell.angle_beta   90.00
_cell.angle_gamma   90.00
#
_symmetry.space_group_name_H-M   'P 1'
#
loop_
_entity.id
_entity.type
_entity.pdbx_description
1 polymer ?
#
loop_
_entity_poly.entity_id
_entity_poly.type
_entity_poly.pdbx_seq_one_letter_code
_entity_poly.pdbx_strand_id
1 'polypeptide(L)'
;MAKGAIEKVCQALRNEYSRHNIVFTLINPGSINTSFTSQWEQAIADMHNNESMTIDEVADFIIFALNASFATNNISFESVKQWRDELGVLK
;
A
#
# COMPACT_ATOMS: atom_id res chain seq x y z
N MET A 1 -12.71 3.35 8.94
CA MET A 1 -12.52 3.21 10.40
C MET A 1 -11.22 2.46 10.72
N ALA A 2 -11.07 1.18 10.36
CA ALA A 2 -9.86 0.40 10.70
C ALA A 2 -8.57 0.89 10.01
N LYS A 3 -8.59 1.13 8.68
CA LYS A 3 -7.39 1.60 7.94
C LYS A 3 -6.82 2.91 8.49
N GLY A 4 -7.68 3.90 8.74
CA GLY A 4 -7.28 5.17 9.36
C GLY A 4 -6.75 5.03 10.79
N ALA A 5 -7.18 4.03 11.55
CA ALA A 5 -6.60 3.76 12.86
C ALA A 5 -5.16 3.23 12.74
N ILE A 6 -4.89 2.34 11.79
CA ILE A 6 -3.54 1.83 11.51
C ILE A 6 -2.60 2.96 11.10
N GLU A 7 -3.07 3.91 10.29
CA GLU A 7 -2.30 5.12 9.94
C GLU A 7 -1.86 5.90 11.18
N LYS A 8 -2.76 6.11 12.13
CA LYS A 8 -2.45 6.83 13.39
C LYS A 8 -1.52 6.04 14.30
N VAL A 9 -1.69 4.72 14.40
CA VAL A 9 -0.77 3.86 15.15
C VAL A 9 0.63 3.91 14.55
N CYS A 10 0.74 3.81 13.22
CA CYS A 10 2.03 3.88 12.53
C CYS A 10 2.70 5.25 12.73
N GLN A 11 1.92 6.34 12.70
CA GLN A 11 2.40 7.69 13.02
C GLN A 11 2.91 7.79 14.48
N ALA A 12 2.19 7.21 15.45
CA ALA A 12 2.61 7.20 16.85
C ALA A 12 3.90 6.41 17.07
N LEU A 13 4.01 5.22 16.50
CA LEU A 13 5.21 4.38 16.58
C LEU A 13 6.44 5.09 16.00
N ARG A 14 6.30 5.80 14.87
CA ARG A 14 7.42 6.58 14.32
C ARG A 14 7.92 7.65 15.28
N ASN A 15 7.01 8.37 15.94
CA ASN A 15 7.39 9.40 16.88
C ASN A 15 8.13 8.80 18.08
N GLU A 16 7.60 7.71 18.62
CA GLU A 16 8.16 7.00 19.78
C GLU A 16 9.55 6.41 19.48
N TYR A 17 9.72 5.82 18.29
CA TYR A 17 10.95 5.15 17.89
C TYR A 17 11.88 6.02 17.03
N SER A 18 11.63 7.32 16.90
CA SER A 18 12.41 8.25 16.07
C SER A 18 13.93 8.30 16.38
N ARG A 19 14.32 7.92 17.60
CA ARG A 19 15.72 7.86 18.04
C ARG A 19 16.33 6.46 17.96
N HIS A 20 15.54 5.49 17.55
CA HIS A 20 15.97 4.12 17.31
C HIS A 20 16.15 3.95 15.81
N ASN A 21 17.13 3.13 15.39
CA ASN A 21 17.36 2.82 13.98
C ASN A 21 16.30 1.85 13.43
N ILE A 22 15.02 2.14 13.69
CA ILE A 22 13.85 1.36 13.30
C ILE A 22 12.98 2.23 12.40
N VAL A 23 12.68 1.72 11.21
CA VAL A 23 11.84 2.40 10.23
C VAL A 23 10.49 1.70 10.16
N PHE A 24 9.42 2.48 10.27
CA PHE A 24 8.05 2.00 10.07
C PHE A 24 7.53 2.51 8.74
N THR A 25 7.34 1.62 7.77
CA THR A 25 6.76 1.97 6.47
C THR A 25 5.27 1.60 6.45
N LEU A 26 4.44 2.52 5.99
CA LEU A 26 3.02 2.26 5.74
C LEU A 26 2.81 2.19 4.23
N ILE A 27 2.18 1.13 3.77
CA ILE A 27 1.86 0.89 2.36
C ILE A 27 0.34 0.81 2.22
N ASN A 28 -0.21 1.75 1.46
CA ASN A 28 -1.63 1.96 1.22
C ASN A 28 -1.92 1.78 -0.29
N PRO A 29 -1.94 0.55 -0.80
CA PRO A 29 -2.30 0.32 -2.19
C PRO A 29 -3.80 0.59 -2.39
N GLY A 30 -4.14 0.93 -3.63
CA GLY A 30 -5.48 0.88 -4.18
C GLY A 30 -6.02 -0.55 -4.22
N SER A 31 -7.10 -0.77 -4.96
CA SER A 31 -7.74 -2.08 -5.03
C SER A 31 -6.80 -3.16 -5.56
N ILE A 32 -6.81 -4.32 -4.89
CA ILE A 32 -6.00 -5.49 -5.26
C ILE A 32 -6.93 -6.67 -5.46
N ASN A 33 -6.76 -7.35 -6.60
CA ASN A 33 -7.44 -8.60 -6.87
C ASN A 33 -6.86 -9.69 -5.97
N THR A 34 -7.62 -10.08 -4.94
CA THR A 34 -7.22 -11.11 -3.97
C THR A 34 -8.40 -12.03 -3.68
N SER A 35 -8.15 -13.16 -3.02
CA SER A 35 -9.20 -14.07 -2.56
C SER A 35 -10.17 -13.45 -1.54
N PHE A 36 -9.92 -12.23 -1.04
CA PHE A 36 -10.83 -11.50 -0.17
C PHE A 36 -12.23 -11.31 -0.78
N THR A 37 -12.29 -11.15 -2.10
CA THR A 37 -13.55 -10.97 -2.85
C THR A 37 -14.25 -12.29 -3.20
N SER A 38 -13.68 -13.45 -2.83
CA SER A 38 -14.24 -14.78 -3.17
C SER A 38 -15.63 -15.06 -2.60
N GLN A 39 -15.99 -14.36 -1.53
CA GLN A 39 -17.30 -14.44 -0.88
C GLN A 39 -18.30 -13.40 -1.41
N TRP A 40 -17.87 -12.53 -2.33
CA TRP A 40 -18.74 -11.53 -2.94
C TRP A 40 -19.56 -12.18 -4.06
N GLU A 41 -20.64 -11.50 -4.46
CA GLU A 41 -21.36 -11.89 -5.66
C GLU A 41 -20.44 -11.82 -6.89
N GLN A 42 -20.48 -12.84 -7.75
CA GLN A 42 -19.53 -13.02 -8.85
C GLN A 42 -19.42 -11.78 -9.74
N ALA A 43 -20.55 -11.16 -10.10
CA ALA A 43 -20.54 -9.96 -10.95
C ALA A 43 -19.84 -8.76 -10.29
N ILE A 44 -19.96 -8.63 -8.96
CA ILE A 44 -19.30 -7.57 -8.19
C ILE A 44 -17.80 -7.86 -8.05
N ALA A 45 -17.45 -9.12 -7.78
CA ALA A 45 -16.07 -9.57 -7.72
C ALA A 45 -15.35 -9.34 -9.06
N ASP A 46 -15.97 -9.73 -10.18
CA ASP A 46 -15.41 -9.56 -11.52
C ASP A 46 -15.21 -8.08 -11.86
N MET A 47 -16.20 -7.23 -11.58
CA MET A 47 -16.09 -5.79 -11.80
C MET A 47 -14.93 -5.17 -11.00
N HIS A 48 -14.84 -5.48 -9.70
CA HIS A 48 -13.74 -5.02 -8.85
C HIS A 48 -12.38 -5.54 -9.37
N ASN A 49 -12.29 -6.84 -9.66
CA ASN A 49 -11.04 -7.50 -10.01
C ASN A 49 -10.51 -7.07 -11.39
N ASN A 50 -11.39 -6.66 -12.31
CA ASN A 50 -11.00 -6.11 -13.62
C ASN A 50 -10.34 -4.73 -13.52
N GLU A 51 -10.67 -3.95 -12.49
CA GLU A 51 -10.12 -2.61 -12.25
C GLU A 51 -9.00 -2.61 -11.20
N SER A 52 -8.71 -3.76 -10.60
CA SER A 52 -7.74 -3.90 -9.51
C SER A 52 -6.35 -4.30 -9.98
N MET A 53 -5.33 -3.92 -9.22
CA MET A 53 -3.97 -4.41 -9.40
C MET A 53 -3.87 -5.90 -9.10
N THR A 54 -2.92 -6.56 -9.76
CA THR A 54 -2.58 -7.96 -9.45
C THR A 54 -1.74 -8.06 -8.19
N ILE A 55 -1.72 -9.24 -7.55
CA ILE A 55 -0.90 -9.50 -6.36
C ILE A 55 0.59 -9.33 -6.69
N ASP A 56 1.02 -9.84 -7.85
CA ASP A 56 2.44 -9.83 -8.24
C ASP A 56 2.97 -8.41 -8.40
N GLU A 57 2.20 -7.51 -9.04
CA GLU A 57 2.57 -6.10 -9.18
C GLU A 57 2.77 -5.42 -7.83
N VAL A 58 1.89 -5.68 -6.87
CA VAL A 58 1.95 -5.11 -5.53
C VAL A 58 3.10 -5.73 -4.71
N ALA A 59 3.32 -7.04 -4.81
CA ALA A 59 4.38 -7.73 -4.08
C ALA A 59 5.77 -7.23 -4.51
N ASP A 60 6.00 -7.13 -5.83
CA ASP A 60 7.24 -6.57 -6.38
C ASP A 60 7.47 -5.14 -5.90
N PHE A 61 6.39 -4.35 -5.82
CA PHE A 61 6.44 -3.00 -5.31
C PHE A 61 6.81 -2.93 -3.83
N ILE A 62 6.23 -3.79 -2.98
CA ILE A 62 6.57 -3.86 -1.55
C ILE A 62 8.05 -4.22 -1.38
N ILE A 63 8.54 -5.21 -2.13
CA ILE A 63 9.95 -5.61 -2.10
C ILE A 63 10.85 -4.44 -2.53
N PHE A 64 10.48 -3.73 -3.60
CA PHE A 64 11.17 -2.52 -4.01
C PHE A 64 11.18 -1.46 -2.90
N ALA A 65 10.03 -1.17 -2.29
CA ALA A 65 9.91 -0.17 -1.23
C ALA A 65 10.70 -0.51 0.04
N LEU A 66 10.87 -1.80 0.35
CA LEU A 66 11.70 -2.26 1.47
C LEU A 66 13.20 -2.13 1.18
N ASN A 67 13.61 -2.32 -0.08
CA ASN A 67 15.03 -2.33 -0.48
C ASN A 67 15.53 -0.96 -0.92
N ALA A 68 14.65 -0.15 -1.48
CA ALA A 68 14.99 1.21 -1.77
C ALA A 68 15.11 1.92 -0.43
N SER A 69 16.28 2.49 -0.13
CA SER A 69 16.56 3.28 1.07
C SER A 69 15.75 4.59 1.12
N PHE A 70 14.54 4.60 0.59
CA PHE A 70 13.59 5.67 0.73
C PHE A 70 13.14 5.71 2.18
N ALA A 71 13.50 6.81 2.86
CA ALA A 71 12.83 7.24 4.07
C ALA A 71 11.41 7.76 3.76
N THR A 72 10.62 7.02 2.97
CA THR A 72 9.24 7.41 2.63
C THR A 72 8.28 6.81 3.65
N ASN A 73 7.86 7.68 4.57
CA ASN A 73 7.02 7.35 5.71
C ASN A 73 5.59 6.96 5.33
N ASN A 74 5.15 7.16 4.10
CA ASN A 74 3.85 6.68 3.67
C ASN A 74 3.87 6.52 2.15
N ILE A 75 3.46 5.35 1.68
CA ILE A 75 3.42 5.02 0.27
C ILE A 75 1.99 4.67 -0.06
N SER A 76 1.34 5.53 -0.82
CA SER A 76 -0.04 5.33 -1.25
C SER A 76 -0.12 5.48 -2.77
N PHE A 77 -0.82 4.57 -3.43
CA PHE A 77 -0.89 4.50 -4.89
C PHE A 77 -2.11 3.70 -5.35
N GLU A 78 -2.77 4.16 -6.41
CA GLU A 78 -3.85 3.41 -7.07
C GLU A 78 -3.32 2.52 -8.21
N SER A 79 -2.10 2.81 -8.69
CA SER A 79 -1.39 2.02 -9.70
C SER A 79 0.11 2.02 -9.41
N VAL A 80 0.72 0.83 -9.34
CA VAL A 80 2.17 0.67 -9.18
C VAL A 80 2.93 1.37 -10.31
N LYS A 81 2.43 1.25 -11.55
CA LYS A 81 3.05 1.88 -12.72
C LYS A 81 3.06 3.41 -12.57
N GLN A 82 1.92 4.00 -12.26
CA GLN A 82 1.83 5.45 -12.03
C GLN A 82 2.81 5.90 -10.94
N TRP A 83 2.87 5.19 -9.81
CA TRP A 83 3.75 5.58 -8.71
C TRP A 83 5.24 5.46 -9.05
N ARG A 84 5.65 4.42 -9.81
CA ARG A 84 7.05 4.27 -10.27
C ARG A 84 7.44 5.37 -11.25
N ASP A 85 6.54 5.70 -12.17
CA ASP A 85 6.78 6.71 -13.21
C ASP A 85 6.70 8.14 -12.63
N GLU A 86 5.91 8.34 -11.56
CA GLU A 86 5.69 9.61 -10.87
C GLU A 86 6.10 9.51 -9.38
N LEU A 87 7.38 9.19 -9.13
CA LEU A 87 7.92 9.09 -7.77
C LEU A 87 7.55 10.32 -6.92
N GLY A 88 6.61 10.14 -6.00
CA GLY A 88 6.22 11.15 -5.01
C GLY A 88 5.04 12.06 -5.36
N VAL A 89 4.22 11.75 -6.38
CA VAL A 89 3.05 12.59 -6.71
C VAL A 89 1.74 11.88 -6.33
N LEU A 90 1.40 11.94 -5.05
CA LEU A 90 -0.01 12.16 -4.69
C LEU A 90 -0.18 13.68 -4.60
N LYS A 91 -0.90 14.27 -5.54
CA LYS A 91 -1.44 15.62 -5.38
C LYS A 91 -2.57 15.61 -4.36
#